data_AF-A0A918N6D2-F1
#
_entry.id   AF-A0A918N6D2-F1
#
_cell.length_a   1.000
_cell.length_b   1.000
_cell.length_c   1.000
_cell.angle_alpha   90.00
_cell.angle_beta   90.00
_cell.angle_gamma   90.00
#
_symmetry.space_group_name_H-M   'P 1'
#
loop_
_entity.id
_entity.type
_entity.pdbx_description
1 polymer ?
#
loop_
_entity_poly.entity_id
_entity_poly.type
_entity_poly.pdbx_seq_one_letter_code
_entity_poly.pdbx_strand_id
1 'polypeptide(L)'
;MDGSSIDGNTEGCPSDGCIGFELTSDLDFDTNGDGKITELDEYWNNGKGWESIGSVDNPFTGVFGGNGHEIRNLYINGGSDIALFGVSEGAQFTNIALKSFNISGGLEESRAGSLVSYARNTTINDCSASGSVSGSRAIGGLVSVINEGVISNCTLDVVVNSTERTAGGLAALALNSEIEHITVSGSIQSDGHTVGGVIAMALEKSQLSYLSYRGTVKGSASVGGITGAIEWSGLSNSYAYAEVSAREDSAGGLVGSIEDQSVIYQSQAACSVSGQSDVGGLVGYSNKGKIWNVTFTGDVTAEQNAGQLVGTMRGGQYNYTVTTGWPIESPSSNDYTSVGGLVGLDYSNVNFDSGKSLLELANESARADWERMNSDKPLENYIGLTLDSQKRIFPDMGKWSLTPEELTCPTAPDDHECWSGGVLYTGWDPSIWDFGNQQQLPKLKGMPDPSCKHLDQ
;
A
#
# COMPACT_ATOMS: atom_id res chain seq x y z
N MET A 1 -21.19 26.82 7.06
CA MET A 1 -21.45 27.50 8.36
C MET A 1 -20.27 28.41 8.65
N ASP A 2 -20.49 29.67 9.03
CA ASP A 2 -19.50 30.77 9.05
C ASP A 2 -18.83 31.01 10.43
N GLY A 3 -18.86 30.04 11.34
CA GLY A 3 -18.39 30.22 12.71
C GLY A 3 -19.39 30.94 13.63
N SER A 4 -20.61 31.24 13.17
CA SER A 4 -21.71 31.48 14.10
C SER A 4 -22.07 30.16 14.80
N SER A 5 -22.17 30.22 16.14
CA SER A 5 -22.64 29.13 16.99
C SER A 5 -23.92 28.51 16.44
N ILE A 6 -23.95 27.17 16.29
CA ILE A 6 -25.20 26.42 16.15
C ILE A 6 -26.06 26.82 17.36
N ASP A 7 -27.20 27.44 17.10
CA ASP A 7 -28.18 27.97 18.08
C ASP A 7 -27.88 29.31 18.76
N GLY A 8 -26.90 30.09 18.29
CA GLY A 8 -26.62 31.42 18.87
C GLY A 8 -25.88 31.39 20.22
N ASN A 9 -25.45 30.21 20.68
CA ASN A 9 -24.66 30.05 21.90
C ASN A 9 -23.16 30.31 21.66
N THR A 10 -22.68 31.48 22.09
CA THR A 10 -21.26 31.90 21.96
C THR A 10 -20.38 31.51 23.16
N GLU A 11 -20.90 30.67 24.06
CA GLU A 11 -20.13 30.17 25.21
C GLU A 11 -18.90 29.39 24.72
N GLY A 12 -17.71 29.84 25.15
CA GLY A 12 -16.42 29.30 24.70
C GLY A 12 -15.76 30.06 23.54
N CYS A 13 -16.45 30.98 22.87
CA CYS A 13 -15.88 31.70 21.73
C CYS A 13 -15.01 32.92 22.14
N PRO A 14 -13.86 33.14 21.49
CA PRO A 14 -13.07 34.37 21.65
C PRO A 14 -13.87 35.63 21.30
N SER A 15 -13.41 36.79 21.78
CA SER A 15 -13.99 38.11 21.45
C SER A 15 -14.06 38.40 19.95
N ASP A 16 -13.19 37.77 19.18
CA ASP A 16 -13.02 37.99 17.75
C ASP A 16 -13.89 37.02 16.92
N GLY A 17 -14.69 36.17 17.57
CA GLY A 17 -15.61 35.21 16.96
C GLY A 17 -15.16 33.75 17.10
N CYS A 18 -16.10 32.82 16.95
CA CYS A 18 -15.78 31.39 16.91
C CYS A 18 -15.21 31.05 15.53
N ILE A 19 -14.14 30.26 15.50
CA ILE A 19 -13.52 29.78 14.25
C ILE A 19 -13.80 28.29 13.99
N GLY A 20 -14.55 27.64 14.88
CA GLY A 20 -14.71 26.20 14.87
C GLY A 20 -15.46 25.66 16.08
N PHE A 21 -15.36 24.35 16.26
CA PHE A 21 -16.00 23.56 17.32
C PHE A 21 -14.97 22.62 17.96
N GLU A 22 -15.18 22.28 19.22
CA GLU A 22 -14.41 21.25 19.91
C GLU A 22 -15.32 20.31 20.70
N LEU A 23 -14.92 19.06 20.86
CA LEU A 23 -15.59 18.14 21.78
C LEU A 23 -15.28 18.54 23.23
N THR A 24 -16.31 18.57 24.07
CA THR A 24 -16.19 18.79 25.52
C THR A 24 -16.46 17.52 26.34
N SER A 25 -16.89 16.46 25.66
CA SER A 25 -17.16 15.13 26.20
C SER A 25 -17.12 14.12 25.05
N ASP A 26 -17.05 12.84 25.36
CA ASP A 26 -17.27 11.79 24.37
C ASP A 26 -18.66 11.94 23.73
N LEU A 27 -18.74 11.71 22.43
CA LEU A 27 -19.97 11.66 21.66
C LEU A 27 -20.27 10.20 21.32
N ASP A 28 -21.35 9.66 21.86
CA ASP A 28 -21.75 8.27 21.61
C ASP A 28 -23.07 8.20 20.85
N PHE A 29 -23.06 7.57 19.69
CA PHE A 29 -24.25 7.39 18.86
C PHE A 29 -25.17 6.26 19.38
N ASP A 30 -24.64 5.32 20.18
CA ASP A 30 -25.42 4.34 20.95
C ASP A 30 -25.73 4.93 22.32
N THR A 31 -26.72 5.82 22.35
CA THR A 31 -27.03 6.63 23.55
C THR A 31 -27.62 5.81 24.69
N ASN A 32 -28.16 4.62 24.40
CA ASN A 32 -28.71 3.73 25.41
C ASN A 32 -27.73 2.60 25.84
N GLY A 33 -26.66 2.37 25.08
CA GLY A 33 -25.57 1.44 25.41
C GLY A 33 -25.92 -0.04 25.23
N ASP A 34 -26.90 -0.37 24.38
CA ASP A 34 -27.33 -1.76 24.14
C ASP A 34 -26.61 -2.44 22.96
N GLY A 35 -25.71 -1.71 22.29
CA GLY A 35 -24.94 -2.15 21.14
C GLY A 35 -25.71 -2.11 19.82
N LYS A 36 -26.86 -1.45 19.76
CA LYS A 36 -27.70 -1.35 18.56
C LYS A 36 -28.21 0.07 18.36
N ILE A 37 -27.92 0.61 17.19
CA ILE A 37 -28.50 1.88 16.75
C ILE A 37 -29.95 1.64 16.32
N THR A 38 -30.91 2.12 17.12
CA THR A 38 -32.37 1.90 16.95
C THR A 38 -33.17 3.16 17.25
N GLU A 39 -34.50 3.11 17.16
CA GLU A 39 -35.38 4.24 17.53
C GLU A 39 -35.29 4.68 19.00
N LEU A 40 -34.58 3.94 19.84
CA LEU A 40 -34.30 4.30 21.22
C LEU A 40 -33.08 5.24 21.35
N ASP A 41 -32.37 5.51 20.26
CA ASP A 41 -31.21 6.39 20.22
C ASP A 41 -31.52 7.80 19.75
N GLU A 42 -30.88 8.79 20.36
CA GLU A 42 -31.10 10.21 20.08
C GLU A 42 -30.82 10.57 18.61
N TYR A 43 -29.80 9.95 18.01
CA TYR A 43 -29.34 10.24 16.65
C TYR A 43 -29.93 9.29 15.59
N TRP A 44 -30.96 8.52 15.94
CA TRP A 44 -31.61 7.61 15.01
C TRP A 44 -32.46 8.35 13.97
N ASN A 45 -32.12 8.15 12.70
CA ASN A 45 -32.83 8.73 11.57
C ASN A 45 -33.53 7.66 10.71
N ASN A 46 -34.51 6.94 11.28
CA ASN A 46 -35.29 5.91 10.56
C ASN A 46 -34.41 4.87 9.82
N GLY A 47 -33.32 4.43 10.43
CA GLY A 47 -32.40 3.46 9.84
C GLY A 47 -31.34 4.02 8.91
N LYS A 48 -31.34 5.34 8.67
CA LYS A 48 -30.29 6.02 7.89
C LYS A 48 -29.11 6.50 8.73
N GLY A 49 -29.33 6.69 10.04
CA GLY A 49 -28.32 7.22 10.94
C GLY A 49 -27.98 8.69 10.66
N TRP A 50 -26.72 9.04 10.86
CA TRP A 50 -26.24 10.43 10.82
C TRP A 50 -26.39 11.07 9.43
N GLU A 51 -26.73 12.37 9.42
CA GLU A 51 -26.73 13.21 8.23
C GLU A 51 -25.42 14.02 8.18
N SER A 52 -24.62 13.82 7.13
CA SER A 52 -23.29 14.40 6.99
C SER A 52 -23.29 15.93 7.12
N ILE A 53 -22.30 16.48 7.86
CA ILE A 53 -22.11 17.94 7.97
C ILE A 53 -21.41 18.48 6.72
N GLY A 54 -21.98 19.50 6.09
CA GLY A 54 -21.39 20.16 4.92
C GLY A 54 -21.74 19.48 3.61
N SER A 55 -21.98 20.29 2.58
CA SER A 55 -22.37 19.86 1.24
C SER A 55 -21.57 20.60 0.17
N VAL A 56 -21.72 20.20 -1.10
CA VAL A 56 -21.07 20.88 -2.22
C VAL A 56 -21.43 22.38 -2.28
N ASP A 57 -22.67 22.72 -1.95
CA ASP A 57 -23.15 24.12 -1.96
C ASP A 57 -22.77 24.90 -0.69
N ASN A 58 -22.50 24.20 0.42
CA ASN A 58 -22.16 24.80 1.71
C ASN A 58 -21.16 23.91 2.46
N PRO A 59 -19.89 23.91 2.05
CA PRO A 59 -18.87 23.09 2.68
C PRO A 59 -18.64 23.50 4.15
N PHE A 60 -18.15 22.56 4.95
CA PHE A 60 -17.60 22.87 6.26
C PHE A 60 -16.24 23.56 6.09
N THR A 61 -16.07 24.73 6.71
CA THR A 61 -14.87 25.58 6.56
C THR A 61 -14.20 25.91 7.89
N GLY A 62 -14.70 25.37 9.01
CA GLY A 62 -14.23 25.67 10.35
C GLY A 62 -13.10 24.76 10.83
N VAL A 63 -12.68 24.98 12.07
CA VAL A 63 -11.84 24.06 12.83
C VAL A 63 -12.72 23.08 13.60
N PHE A 64 -12.39 21.79 13.62
CA PHE A 64 -13.04 20.79 14.46
C PHE A 64 -11.96 20.05 15.27
N GLY A 65 -11.97 20.25 16.59
CA GLY A 65 -11.01 19.66 17.52
C GLY A 65 -11.64 18.56 18.38
N GLY A 66 -11.04 17.39 18.46
CA GLY A 66 -11.58 16.30 19.29
C GLY A 66 -11.17 16.41 20.76
N ASN A 67 -10.15 17.22 21.08
CA ASN A 67 -9.77 17.58 22.45
C ASN A 67 -9.58 16.38 23.41
N GLY A 68 -9.13 15.24 22.88
CA GLY A 68 -8.92 14.01 23.65
C GLY A 68 -10.18 13.20 23.94
N HIS A 69 -11.32 13.58 23.35
CA HIS A 69 -12.59 12.85 23.43
C HIS A 69 -12.81 11.94 22.22
N GLU A 70 -13.66 10.95 22.42
CA GLU A 70 -14.00 9.96 21.40
C GLU A 70 -15.37 10.23 20.77
N ILE A 71 -15.48 9.95 19.47
CA ILE A 71 -16.76 9.80 18.76
C ILE A 71 -16.97 8.31 18.53
N ARG A 72 -17.98 7.72 19.18
CA ARG A 72 -18.23 6.28 19.17
C ARG A 72 -19.49 5.93 18.41
N ASN A 73 -19.48 4.75 17.79
CA ASN A 73 -20.65 4.09 17.21
C ASN A 73 -21.34 4.89 16.10
N LEU A 74 -20.61 5.80 15.42
CA LEU A 74 -21.13 6.57 14.30
C LEU A 74 -21.74 5.61 13.26
N TYR A 75 -23.03 5.79 13.00
CA TYR A 75 -23.78 4.96 12.07
C TYR A 75 -24.32 5.82 10.93
N ILE A 76 -24.02 5.42 9.69
CA ILE A 76 -24.54 6.03 8.47
C ILE A 76 -24.95 4.92 7.51
N ASN A 77 -26.17 5.01 6.97
CA ASN A 77 -26.71 4.02 6.04
C ASN A 77 -27.47 4.70 4.90
N GLY A 78 -26.82 4.75 3.74
CA GLY A 78 -27.32 5.35 2.51
C GLY A 78 -26.84 6.79 2.28
N GLY A 79 -26.93 7.24 1.03
CA GLY A 79 -26.41 8.54 0.57
C GLY A 79 -25.27 8.40 -0.45
N SER A 80 -24.86 9.53 -1.04
CA SER A 80 -23.80 9.61 -2.08
C SER A 80 -22.48 10.20 -1.58
N ASP A 81 -22.52 11.09 -0.57
CA ASP A 81 -21.35 11.69 0.08
C ASP A 81 -21.47 11.50 1.58
N ILE A 82 -20.95 10.38 2.07
CA ILE A 82 -21.25 9.88 3.41
C ILE A 82 -20.00 9.85 4.28
N ALA A 83 -20.06 10.62 5.36
CA ALA A 83 -19.05 10.71 6.41
C ALA A 83 -19.62 11.53 7.57
N LEU A 84 -18.89 11.67 8.67
CA LEU A 84 -19.24 12.66 9.69
C LEU A 84 -19.39 14.07 9.07
N PHE A 85 -18.46 14.43 8.18
CA PHE A 85 -18.49 15.64 7.36
C PHE A 85 -18.56 15.30 5.87
N GLY A 86 -19.65 15.67 5.18
CA GLY A 86 -19.85 15.36 3.77
C GLY A 86 -18.80 16.05 2.89
N VAL A 87 -18.75 17.38 2.97
CA VAL A 87 -17.80 18.19 2.19
C VAL A 87 -17.13 19.22 3.09
N SER A 88 -15.80 19.33 2.99
CA SER A 88 -15.03 20.39 3.63
C SER A 88 -14.19 21.19 2.64
N GLU A 89 -14.02 22.48 2.92
CA GLU A 89 -13.18 23.39 2.13
C GLU A 89 -12.42 24.34 3.06
N GLY A 90 -11.09 24.34 3.03
CA GLY A 90 -10.31 25.20 3.92
C GLY A 90 -10.39 24.83 5.41
N ALA A 91 -10.99 23.68 5.74
CA ALA A 91 -11.24 23.25 7.11
C ALA A 91 -10.01 22.62 7.77
N GLN A 92 -10.06 22.50 9.09
CA GLN A 92 -9.04 21.82 9.89
C GLN A 92 -9.70 20.82 10.84
N PHE A 93 -9.22 19.58 10.83
CA PHE A 93 -9.66 18.54 11.76
C PHE A 93 -8.46 18.06 12.56
N THR A 94 -8.52 18.15 13.89
CA THR A 94 -7.38 17.80 14.75
C THR A 94 -7.79 16.98 15.96
N ASN A 95 -6.95 16.00 16.34
CA ASN A 95 -7.13 15.19 17.55
C ASN A 95 -8.48 14.46 17.60
N ILE A 96 -8.92 13.89 16.47
CA ILE A 96 -10.21 13.19 16.35
C ILE A 96 -10.01 11.68 16.56
N ALA A 97 -10.77 11.08 17.47
CA ALA A 97 -10.82 9.63 17.65
C ALA A 97 -12.21 9.08 17.28
N LEU A 98 -12.32 8.45 16.11
CA LEU A 98 -13.53 7.74 15.67
C LEU A 98 -13.42 6.25 16.06
N LYS A 99 -14.38 5.71 16.81
CA LYS A 99 -14.35 4.30 17.23
C LYS A 99 -15.66 3.57 16.94
N SER A 100 -15.52 2.30 16.55
CA SER A 100 -16.65 1.41 16.29
C SER A 100 -17.67 1.97 15.27
N PHE A 101 -17.22 2.78 14.31
CA PHE A 101 -18.13 3.31 13.31
C PHE A 101 -18.59 2.23 12.32
N ASN A 102 -19.81 2.36 11.82
CA ASN A 102 -20.36 1.55 10.75
C ASN A 102 -21.01 2.45 9.71
N ILE A 103 -20.32 2.59 8.57
CA ILE A 103 -20.72 3.49 7.50
C ILE A 103 -20.95 2.65 6.26
N SER A 104 -22.18 2.68 5.74
CA SER A 104 -22.56 1.98 4.52
C SER A 104 -23.19 2.95 3.51
N GLY A 105 -22.49 3.19 2.42
CA GLY A 105 -22.95 3.97 1.28
C GLY A 105 -24.09 3.31 0.52
N GLY A 106 -24.81 4.14 -0.24
CA GLY A 106 -25.80 3.64 -1.18
C GLY A 106 -25.18 2.76 -2.27
N LEU A 107 -26.04 1.99 -2.94
CA LEU A 107 -25.66 0.98 -3.93
C LEU A 107 -25.05 1.56 -5.21
N GLU A 108 -25.25 2.83 -5.52
CA GLU A 108 -24.74 3.45 -6.76
C GLU A 108 -23.96 4.72 -6.45
N GLU A 109 -22.76 4.82 -7.04
CA GLU A 109 -21.96 6.07 -7.10
C GLU A 109 -21.57 6.69 -5.74
N SER A 110 -21.57 5.92 -4.65
CA SER A 110 -21.28 6.44 -3.32
C SER A 110 -19.78 6.71 -3.10
N ARG A 111 -19.49 7.86 -2.51
CA ARG A 111 -18.21 8.27 -1.94
C ARG A 111 -18.33 8.28 -0.42
N ALA A 112 -17.39 7.60 0.24
CA ALA A 112 -17.45 7.42 1.69
C ALA A 112 -16.10 7.56 2.36
N GLY A 113 -16.10 8.26 3.50
CA GLY A 113 -15.02 8.34 4.47
C GLY A 113 -15.60 8.27 5.87
N SER A 114 -14.81 7.93 6.89
CA SER A 114 -15.33 8.03 8.27
C SER A 114 -15.41 9.47 8.77
N LEU A 115 -14.40 10.29 8.47
CA LEU A 115 -14.33 11.68 8.88
C LEU A 115 -14.86 12.63 7.81
N VAL A 116 -14.33 12.55 6.58
CA VAL A 116 -14.73 13.44 5.48
C VAL A 116 -15.02 12.65 4.20
N SER A 117 -16.10 12.92 3.48
CA SER A 117 -16.24 12.35 2.13
C SER A 117 -15.33 13.12 1.14
N TYR A 118 -15.59 14.40 0.91
CA TYR A 118 -14.77 15.22 0.00
C TYR A 118 -14.08 16.37 0.72
N ALA A 119 -12.75 16.31 0.80
CA ALA A 119 -11.92 17.29 1.49
C ALA A 119 -11.12 18.12 0.48
N ARG A 120 -11.43 19.41 0.36
CA ARG A 120 -10.70 20.37 -0.49
C ARG A 120 -9.88 21.32 0.36
N ASN A 121 -8.60 21.51 0.05
CA ASN A 121 -7.73 22.44 0.79
C ASN A 121 -7.87 22.30 2.32
N THR A 122 -8.02 21.05 2.78
CA THR A 122 -8.38 20.72 4.16
C THR A 122 -7.17 20.07 4.83
N THR A 123 -6.95 20.41 6.10
CA THR A 123 -5.90 19.78 6.93
C THR A 123 -6.53 18.81 7.91
N ILE A 124 -6.01 17.59 7.98
CA ILE A 124 -6.43 16.56 8.95
C ILE A 124 -5.18 16.05 9.65
N ASN A 125 -5.10 16.20 10.97
CA ASN A 125 -3.93 15.76 11.73
C ASN A 125 -4.26 15.15 13.08
N ASP A 126 -3.41 14.22 13.52
CA ASP A 126 -3.47 13.58 14.83
C ASP A 126 -4.80 12.83 15.06
N CYS A 127 -5.26 12.08 14.05
CA CYS A 127 -6.54 11.38 14.10
C CYS A 127 -6.37 9.86 14.28
N SER A 128 -7.36 9.22 14.89
CA SER A 128 -7.48 7.76 14.91
C SER A 128 -8.86 7.32 14.49
N ALA A 129 -8.95 6.17 13.81
CA ALA A 129 -10.23 5.64 13.35
C ALA A 129 -10.26 4.12 13.44
N SER A 130 -11.33 3.55 14.02
CA SER A 130 -11.61 2.12 13.94
C SER A 130 -13.08 1.83 13.63
N GLY A 131 -13.31 0.90 12.71
CA GLY A 131 -14.65 0.60 12.21
C GLY A 131 -14.67 0.12 10.78
N SER A 132 -15.84 0.11 10.17
CA SER A 132 -16.04 -0.35 8.79
C SER A 132 -16.66 0.73 7.90
N VAL A 133 -16.10 0.90 6.70
CA VAL A 133 -16.69 1.71 5.64
C VAL A 133 -16.99 0.81 4.43
N SER A 134 -18.23 0.82 3.95
CA SER A 134 -18.62 0.18 2.70
C SER A 134 -19.32 1.16 1.76
N GLY A 135 -19.19 0.94 0.45
CA GLY A 135 -19.91 1.68 -0.58
C GLY A 135 -19.52 1.19 -1.97
N SER A 136 -19.76 1.99 -3.02
CA SER A 136 -19.59 1.51 -4.40
C SER A 136 -18.40 2.12 -5.16
N ARG A 137 -18.25 3.46 -5.18
CA ARG A 137 -17.29 4.11 -6.10
C ARG A 137 -15.95 4.47 -5.49
N ALA A 138 -15.92 5.26 -4.43
CA ALA A 138 -14.66 5.76 -3.87
C ALA A 138 -14.72 5.72 -2.35
N ILE A 139 -14.11 4.70 -1.76
CA ILE A 139 -14.23 4.43 -0.33
C ILE A 139 -12.86 4.57 0.33
N GLY A 140 -12.76 5.51 1.26
CA GLY A 140 -11.61 5.70 2.14
C GLY A 140 -11.97 5.34 3.58
N GLY A 141 -11.04 4.79 4.35
CA GLY A 141 -11.30 4.52 5.77
C GLY A 141 -11.41 5.80 6.61
N LEU A 142 -10.73 6.89 6.24
CA LEU A 142 -10.87 8.21 6.89
C LEU A 142 -11.47 9.25 5.96
N VAL A 143 -10.98 9.34 4.72
CA VAL A 143 -11.40 10.35 3.75
C VAL A 143 -11.69 9.71 2.39
N SER A 144 -12.82 9.97 1.72
CA SER A 144 -12.99 9.43 0.35
C SER A 144 -12.00 10.09 -0.63
N VAL A 145 -12.07 11.42 -0.75
CA VAL A 145 -11.23 12.20 -1.66
C VAL A 145 -10.57 13.36 -0.91
N ILE A 146 -9.25 13.46 -1.02
CA ILE A 146 -8.48 14.63 -0.57
C ILE A 146 -7.90 15.34 -1.79
N ASN A 147 -8.15 16.64 -1.89
CA ASN A 147 -7.71 17.48 -2.99
C ASN A 147 -7.06 18.76 -2.47
N GLU A 148 -5.82 19.03 -2.88
CA GLU A 148 -5.01 20.16 -2.38
C GLU A 148 -4.88 20.19 -0.85
N GLY A 149 -4.98 19.02 -0.19
CA GLY A 149 -5.05 18.91 1.26
C GLY A 149 -3.82 18.28 1.90
N VAL A 150 -3.82 18.27 3.24
CA VAL A 150 -2.76 17.66 4.06
C VAL A 150 -3.38 16.66 5.03
N ILE A 151 -2.85 15.44 5.07
CA ILE A 151 -3.20 14.46 6.10
C ILE A 151 -1.93 13.99 6.80
N SER A 152 -1.85 14.12 8.12
CA SER A 152 -0.67 13.73 8.89
C SER A 152 -0.99 13.04 10.22
N ASN A 153 -0.07 12.20 10.70
CA ASN A 153 -0.11 11.60 12.04
C ASN A 153 -1.41 10.84 12.35
N CYS A 154 -1.87 10.00 11.43
CA CYS A 154 -3.12 9.26 11.60
C CYS A 154 -2.89 7.76 11.75
N THR A 155 -3.61 7.12 12.68
CA THR A 155 -3.60 5.65 12.88
C THR A 155 -4.99 5.07 12.69
N LEU A 156 -5.15 4.14 11.73
CA LEU A 156 -6.43 3.58 11.33
C LEU A 156 -6.41 2.06 11.47
N ASP A 157 -7.46 1.48 12.06
CA ASP A 157 -7.71 0.04 12.09
C ASP A 157 -9.10 -0.24 11.49
N VAL A 158 -9.14 -0.46 10.19
CA VAL A 158 -10.37 -0.31 9.40
C VAL A 158 -10.63 -1.48 8.46
N VAL A 159 -11.92 -1.74 8.25
CA VAL A 159 -12.39 -2.63 7.18
C VAL A 159 -13.02 -1.77 6.09
N VAL A 160 -12.47 -1.80 4.88
CA VAL A 160 -12.94 -0.98 3.76
C VAL A 160 -13.39 -1.87 2.61
N ASN A 161 -14.62 -1.66 2.14
CA ASN A 161 -15.24 -2.44 1.08
C ASN A 161 -15.83 -1.54 -0.01
N SER A 162 -15.32 -1.64 -1.25
CA SER A 162 -15.88 -0.95 -2.42
C SER A 162 -16.46 -1.97 -3.42
N THR A 163 -17.72 -1.85 -3.81
CA THR A 163 -18.35 -2.81 -4.73
C THR A 163 -18.09 -2.55 -6.22
N GLU A 164 -17.58 -1.38 -6.61
CA GLU A 164 -17.46 -1.04 -8.05
C GLU A 164 -16.10 -0.52 -8.50
N ARG A 165 -15.43 0.37 -7.75
CA ARG A 165 -14.27 1.07 -8.33
C ARG A 165 -13.02 1.12 -7.46
N THR A 166 -13.03 1.86 -6.35
CA THR A 166 -11.79 2.11 -5.59
C THR A 166 -11.95 2.04 -4.08
N ALA A 167 -10.96 1.44 -3.41
CA ALA A 167 -10.87 1.37 -1.95
C ALA A 167 -9.45 1.70 -1.46
N GLY A 168 -9.36 2.55 -0.43
CA GLY A 168 -8.13 2.80 0.29
C GLY A 168 -8.34 2.86 1.80
N GLY A 169 -7.41 2.33 2.59
CA GLY A 169 -7.55 2.30 4.04
C GLY A 169 -7.53 3.69 4.70
N LEU A 170 -6.78 4.64 4.14
CA LEU A 170 -6.90 6.07 4.46
C LEU A 170 -7.85 6.76 3.49
N ALA A 171 -7.52 6.73 2.19
CA ALA A 171 -8.24 7.47 1.18
C ALA A 171 -8.40 6.75 -0.16
N ALA A 172 -9.52 6.97 -0.85
CA ALA A 172 -9.68 6.44 -2.20
C ALA A 172 -8.83 7.24 -3.20
N LEU A 173 -8.91 8.57 -3.16
CA LEU A 173 -8.19 9.45 -4.08
C LEU A 173 -7.43 10.54 -3.32
N ALA A 174 -6.15 10.70 -3.66
CA ALA A 174 -5.33 11.85 -3.29
C ALA A 174 -4.94 12.64 -4.54
N LEU A 175 -5.32 13.91 -4.60
CA LEU A 175 -5.08 14.82 -5.72
C LEU A 175 -4.26 16.00 -5.23
N ASN A 176 -3.07 16.23 -5.79
CA ASN A 176 -2.18 17.34 -5.43
C ASN A 176 -2.07 17.54 -3.89
N SER A 177 -1.96 16.44 -3.15
CA SER A 177 -2.06 16.43 -1.68
C SER A 177 -0.78 15.91 -1.03
N GLU A 178 -0.54 16.32 0.20
CA GLU A 178 0.57 15.86 1.04
C GLU A 178 0.03 14.92 2.12
N ILE A 179 0.55 13.69 2.16
CA ILE A 179 0.12 12.68 3.11
C ILE A 179 1.34 12.06 3.77
N GLU A 180 1.44 12.20 5.08
CA GLU A 180 2.60 11.73 5.83
C GLU A 180 2.27 11.08 7.18
N HIS A 181 3.16 10.21 7.67
CA HIS A 181 3.03 9.61 9.00
C HIS A 181 1.68 8.92 9.24
N ILE A 182 1.35 7.98 8.35
CA ILE A 182 0.09 7.25 8.41
C ILE A 182 0.37 5.78 8.72
N THR A 183 -0.40 5.24 9.66
CA THR A 183 -0.44 3.81 9.94
C THR A 183 -1.84 3.28 9.69
N VAL A 184 -1.95 2.26 8.86
CA VAL A 184 -3.22 1.60 8.56
C VAL A 184 -3.10 0.09 8.80
N SER A 185 -4.05 -0.47 9.53
CA SER A 185 -4.29 -1.91 9.61
C SER A 185 -5.69 -2.29 9.18
N GLY A 186 -5.86 -3.56 8.83
CA GLY A 186 -7.16 -4.17 8.55
C GLY A 186 -7.31 -4.66 7.12
N SER A 187 -8.55 -5.00 6.74
CA SER A 187 -8.87 -5.61 5.45
C SER A 187 -9.42 -4.58 4.47
N ILE A 188 -8.70 -4.36 3.37
CA ILE A 188 -9.08 -3.41 2.32
C ILE A 188 -9.42 -4.19 1.06
N GLN A 189 -10.64 -4.07 0.58
CA GLN A 189 -11.06 -4.75 -0.64
C GLN A 189 -11.94 -3.92 -1.56
N SER A 190 -11.79 -4.18 -2.85
CA SER A 190 -12.79 -3.77 -3.84
C SER A 190 -13.10 -4.89 -4.83
N ASP A 191 -14.38 -4.97 -5.22
CA ASP A 191 -14.75 -5.76 -6.39
C ASP A 191 -14.40 -5.07 -7.71
N GLY A 192 -14.08 -3.79 -7.64
CA GLY A 192 -13.66 -2.93 -8.74
C GLY A 192 -12.17 -2.99 -9.05
N HIS A 193 -11.72 -1.94 -9.72
CA HIS A 193 -10.35 -1.82 -10.22
C HIS A 193 -9.36 -1.63 -9.06
N THR A 194 -9.13 -0.38 -8.65
CA THR A 194 -7.91 0.01 -7.93
C THR A 194 -8.04 -0.06 -6.43
N VAL A 195 -7.08 -0.71 -5.76
CA VAL A 195 -7.09 -0.86 -4.30
C VAL A 195 -5.70 -0.61 -3.75
N GLY A 196 -5.60 0.20 -2.71
CA GLY A 196 -4.36 0.43 -1.98
C GLY A 196 -4.56 0.24 -0.48
N GLY A 197 -3.60 -0.38 0.20
CA GLY A 197 -3.70 -0.54 1.66
C GLY A 197 -3.83 0.79 2.41
N VAL A 198 -3.19 1.85 1.92
CA VAL A 198 -3.34 3.22 2.45
C VAL A 198 -4.16 4.09 1.51
N ILE A 199 -3.73 4.25 0.25
CA ILE A 199 -4.41 5.13 -0.72
C ILE A 199 -4.72 4.37 -2.00
N ALA A 200 -5.94 4.43 -2.55
CA ALA A 200 -6.20 3.72 -3.81
C ALA A 200 -5.45 4.36 -4.99
N MET A 201 -5.61 5.67 -5.21
CA MET A 201 -4.90 6.41 -6.28
C MET A 201 -4.29 7.70 -5.77
N ALA A 202 -3.02 7.94 -6.11
CA ALA A 202 -2.31 9.19 -5.86
C ALA A 202 -1.98 9.88 -7.18
N LEU A 203 -2.55 11.07 -7.38
CA LEU A 203 -2.56 11.78 -8.66
C LEU A 203 -2.11 13.24 -8.49
N GLU A 204 -1.83 13.88 -9.61
CA GLU A 204 -1.64 15.33 -9.71
C GLU A 204 -0.55 15.90 -8.78
N LYS A 205 0.62 15.25 -8.69
CA LYS A 205 1.75 15.67 -7.82
C LYS A 205 1.50 15.47 -6.33
N SER A 206 0.75 14.44 -5.98
CA SER A 206 0.63 14.03 -4.59
C SER A 206 1.96 13.52 -4.05
N GLN A 207 2.25 13.87 -2.80
CA GLN A 207 3.48 13.51 -2.09
C GLN A 207 3.13 12.62 -0.91
N LEU A 208 3.52 11.35 -1.00
CA LEU A 208 3.27 10.34 0.01
C LEU A 208 4.56 9.97 0.73
N SER A 209 4.59 10.08 2.06
CA SER A 209 5.78 9.73 2.83
C SER A 209 5.47 9.09 4.16
N TYR A 210 6.35 8.22 4.67
CA TYR A 210 6.18 7.61 6.00
C TYR A 210 4.84 6.90 6.17
N LEU A 211 4.41 6.16 5.14
CA LEU A 211 3.17 5.40 5.17
C LEU A 211 3.46 3.95 5.55
N SER A 212 2.57 3.38 6.36
CA SER A 212 2.67 2.01 6.81
C SER A 212 1.34 1.30 6.69
N TYR A 213 1.38 0.08 6.16
CA TYR A 213 0.20 -0.77 6.05
C TYR A 213 0.47 -2.19 6.53
N ARG A 214 -0.47 -2.75 7.30
CA ARG A 214 -0.48 -4.16 7.72
C ARG A 214 -1.86 -4.78 7.53
N GLY A 215 -1.96 -5.85 6.74
CA GLY A 215 -3.23 -6.54 6.56
C GLY A 215 -3.36 -7.21 5.19
N THR A 216 -4.59 -7.27 4.68
CA THR A 216 -4.91 -7.89 3.40
C THR A 216 -5.48 -6.86 2.43
N VAL A 217 -4.92 -6.80 1.22
CA VAL A 217 -5.41 -5.96 0.12
C VAL A 217 -5.89 -6.84 -1.03
N LYS A 218 -7.18 -6.72 -1.40
CA LYS A 218 -7.79 -7.52 -2.47
C LYS A 218 -8.52 -6.63 -3.48
N GLY A 219 -8.24 -6.79 -4.77
CA GLY A 219 -8.89 -6.00 -5.82
C GLY A 219 -8.94 -6.71 -7.16
N SER A 220 -9.51 -6.08 -8.18
CA SER A 220 -9.48 -6.62 -9.54
C SER A 220 -8.23 -6.19 -10.32
N ALA A 221 -7.85 -4.90 -10.26
CA ALA A 221 -6.80 -4.33 -11.11
C ALA A 221 -6.00 -3.21 -10.43
N SER A 222 -4.67 -3.22 -10.51
CA SER A 222 -3.81 -2.24 -9.82
C SER A 222 -4.02 -2.29 -8.30
N VAL A 223 -3.59 -3.40 -7.71
CA VAL A 223 -3.67 -3.65 -6.27
C VAL A 223 -2.30 -3.46 -5.64
N GLY A 224 -2.19 -2.59 -4.64
CA GLY A 224 -0.93 -2.30 -3.97
C GLY A 224 -1.01 -2.32 -2.46
N GLY A 225 0.06 -2.79 -1.80
CA GLY A 225 0.13 -2.79 -0.33
C GLY A 225 0.08 -1.39 0.29
N ILE A 226 0.63 -0.36 -0.36
CA ILE A 226 0.44 1.05 0.04
C ILE A 226 -0.52 1.75 -0.91
N THR A 227 -0.23 1.69 -2.21
CA THR A 227 -0.96 2.46 -3.24
C THR A 227 -1.42 1.59 -4.40
N GLY A 228 -2.68 1.68 -4.80
CA GLY A 228 -3.12 0.95 -6.00
C GLY A 228 -2.49 1.51 -7.27
N ALA A 229 -2.53 2.84 -7.44
CA ALA A 229 -1.89 3.53 -8.56
C ALA A 229 -1.24 4.87 -8.16
N ILE A 230 -0.15 5.23 -8.83
CA ILE A 230 0.55 6.51 -8.69
C ILE A 230 0.77 7.12 -10.07
N GLU A 231 0.31 8.36 -10.28
CA GLU A 231 0.48 9.13 -11.52
C GLU A 231 0.97 10.55 -11.23
N TRP A 232 2.03 11.00 -11.91
CA TRP A 232 2.69 12.28 -11.67
C TRP A 232 3.05 12.56 -10.20
N SER A 233 3.24 11.51 -9.38
CA SER A 233 3.25 11.60 -7.91
C SER A 233 4.41 10.81 -7.29
N GLY A 234 4.64 10.97 -6.00
CA GLY A 234 5.77 10.36 -5.29
C GLY A 234 5.35 9.53 -4.08
N LEU A 235 5.99 8.37 -3.89
CA LEU A 235 5.93 7.56 -2.67
C LEU A 235 7.33 7.40 -2.10
N SER A 236 7.50 7.72 -0.82
CA SER A 236 8.79 7.53 -0.15
C SER A 236 8.71 7.04 1.28
N ASN A 237 9.81 6.47 1.79
CA ASN A 237 9.97 6.14 3.21
C ASN A 237 8.82 5.29 3.79
N SER A 238 8.25 4.42 2.98
CA SER A 238 7.00 3.72 3.31
C SER A 238 7.18 2.21 3.36
N TYR A 239 6.39 1.50 4.16
CA TYR A 239 6.48 0.05 4.27
C TYR A 239 5.12 -0.66 4.28
N ALA A 240 4.99 -1.72 3.46
CA ALA A 240 3.82 -2.59 3.46
C ALA A 240 4.19 -3.99 3.98
N TYR A 241 3.44 -4.48 4.97
CA TYR A 241 3.50 -5.86 5.46
C TYR A 241 2.16 -6.52 5.19
N ALA A 242 1.94 -6.95 3.94
CA ALA A 242 0.59 -7.18 3.44
C ALA A 242 0.48 -8.34 2.46
N GLU A 243 -0.57 -9.14 2.62
CA GLU A 243 -1.00 -10.08 1.59
C GLU A 243 -1.76 -9.31 0.51
N VAL A 244 -1.21 -9.29 -0.70
CA VAL A 244 -1.77 -8.55 -1.84
C VAL A 244 -2.30 -9.53 -2.89
N SER A 245 -3.53 -9.33 -3.35
CA SER A 245 -4.15 -10.17 -4.38
C SER A 245 -4.92 -9.35 -5.41
N ALA A 246 -4.57 -9.48 -6.69
CA ALA A 246 -5.31 -8.93 -7.82
C ALA A 246 -5.97 -10.04 -8.65
N ARG A 247 -7.27 -9.92 -8.93
CA ARG A 247 -8.01 -10.96 -9.66
C ARG A 247 -7.75 -10.97 -11.16
N GLU A 248 -7.41 -9.84 -11.77
CA GLU A 248 -7.38 -9.69 -13.23
C GLU A 248 -6.06 -9.12 -13.78
N ASP A 249 -5.59 -8.02 -13.20
CA ASP A 249 -4.45 -7.25 -13.74
C ASP A 249 -3.35 -7.13 -12.68
N SER A 250 -2.62 -6.03 -12.68
CA SER A 250 -1.44 -5.79 -11.85
C SER A 250 -1.64 -5.88 -10.32
N ALA A 251 -0.67 -6.54 -9.67
CA ALA A 251 -0.48 -6.55 -8.22
C ALA A 251 0.96 -6.19 -7.86
N GLY A 252 1.14 -5.33 -6.86
CA GLY A 252 2.45 -4.97 -6.32
C GLY A 252 2.46 -4.97 -4.80
N GLY A 253 3.53 -5.48 -4.18
CA GLY A 253 3.64 -5.44 -2.71
C GLY A 253 3.65 -4.00 -2.15
N LEU A 254 4.17 -3.02 -2.89
CA LEU A 254 4.03 -1.60 -2.57
C LEU A 254 2.96 -0.92 -3.42
N VAL A 255 3.10 -1.01 -4.75
CA VAL A 255 2.30 -0.23 -5.70
C VAL A 255 1.75 -1.10 -6.82
N GLY A 256 0.45 -1.07 -7.08
CA GLY A 256 -0.13 -1.83 -8.20
C GLY A 256 0.37 -1.32 -9.56
N SER A 257 0.22 -0.03 -9.83
CA SER A 257 0.67 0.63 -11.06
C SER A 257 1.40 1.95 -10.80
N ILE A 258 2.51 2.19 -11.51
CA ILE A 258 3.22 3.47 -11.52
C ILE A 258 3.29 4.04 -12.94
N GLU A 259 2.83 5.28 -13.10
CA GLU A 259 2.73 5.95 -14.40
C GLU A 259 3.38 7.34 -14.40
N ASP A 260 3.71 7.82 -15.60
CA ASP A 260 4.03 9.22 -15.88
C ASP A 260 5.03 9.89 -14.93
N GLN A 261 6.28 9.42 -15.00
CA GLN A 261 7.42 9.98 -14.26
C GLN A 261 7.28 9.96 -12.72
N SER A 262 6.30 9.21 -12.20
CA SER A 262 6.14 8.98 -10.77
C SER A 262 7.37 8.31 -10.16
N VAL A 263 7.57 8.55 -8.86
CA VAL A 263 8.77 8.12 -8.13
C VAL A 263 8.40 7.26 -6.94
N ILE A 264 9.08 6.13 -6.77
CA ILE A 264 9.10 5.35 -5.54
C ILE A 264 10.54 5.34 -5.00
N TYR A 265 10.71 5.73 -3.74
CA TYR A 265 12.03 5.87 -3.12
C TYR A 265 12.07 5.42 -1.66
N GLN A 266 13.10 4.68 -1.22
CA GLN A 266 13.27 4.35 0.21
C GLN A 266 12.08 3.59 0.82
N SER A 267 11.50 2.65 0.08
CA SER A 267 10.27 1.97 0.50
C SER A 267 10.39 0.45 0.46
N GLN A 268 9.61 -0.24 1.28
CA GLN A 268 9.76 -1.68 1.48
C GLN A 268 8.42 -2.42 1.43
N ALA A 269 8.40 -3.63 0.88
CA ALA A 269 7.25 -4.52 0.99
C ALA A 269 7.66 -5.90 1.49
N ALA A 270 6.73 -6.58 2.15
CA ALA A 270 6.89 -7.98 2.52
C ALA A 270 5.55 -8.70 2.44
N CYS A 271 5.61 -10.02 2.56
CA CYS A 271 4.50 -10.97 2.39
C CYS A 271 4.18 -11.30 0.93
N SER A 272 3.21 -12.19 0.76
CA SER A 272 2.84 -12.73 -0.55
C SER A 272 2.13 -11.70 -1.42
N VAL A 273 2.51 -11.67 -2.70
CA VAL A 273 1.82 -10.93 -3.74
C VAL A 273 1.32 -11.94 -4.76
N SER A 274 0.04 -11.89 -5.08
CA SER A 274 -0.59 -12.80 -6.03
C SER A 274 -1.43 -12.06 -7.06
N GLY A 275 -1.51 -12.57 -8.28
CA GLY A 275 -2.50 -12.10 -9.22
C GLY A 275 -2.52 -12.83 -10.55
N GLN A 276 -3.44 -12.45 -11.43
CA GLN A 276 -3.54 -13.07 -12.75
C GLN A 276 -2.43 -12.58 -13.70
N SER A 277 -2.18 -11.26 -13.77
CA SER A 277 -1.19 -10.67 -14.69
C SER A 277 -0.35 -9.61 -13.98
N ASP A 278 0.86 -9.36 -14.49
CA ASP A 278 1.72 -8.24 -14.07
C ASP A 278 1.91 -8.16 -12.55
N VAL A 279 2.47 -9.24 -11.98
CA VAL A 279 2.63 -9.37 -10.52
C VAL A 279 4.08 -9.08 -10.15
N GLY A 280 4.27 -8.00 -9.41
CA GLY A 280 5.56 -7.55 -8.92
C GLY A 280 5.67 -7.70 -7.41
N GLY A 281 6.81 -8.12 -6.89
CA GLY A 281 7.06 -8.06 -5.45
C GLY A 281 6.96 -6.63 -4.91
N LEU A 282 7.39 -5.62 -5.66
CA LEU A 282 7.21 -4.20 -5.29
C LEU A 282 6.15 -3.51 -6.15
N VAL A 283 6.26 -3.65 -7.47
CA VAL A 283 5.40 -2.92 -8.42
C VAL A 283 4.80 -3.84 -9.46
N GLY A 284 3.47 -3.88 -9.60
CA GLY A 284 2.84 -4.72 -10.62
C GLY A 284 3.19 -4.26 -12.04
N TYR A 285 2.80 -3.04 -12.36
CA TYR A 285 3.03 -2.42 -13.68
C TYR A 285 3.76 -1.08 -13.56
N SER A 286 4.75 -0.84 -14.44
CA SER A 286 5.51 0.41 -14.48
C SER A 286 5.59 0.99 -15.88
N ASN A 287 5.08 2.20 -16.08
CA ASN A 287 5.17 2.96 -17.33
C ASN A 287 5.85 4.31 -17.08
N LYS A 288 7.13 4.42 -17.48
CA LYS A 288 7.99 5.60 -17.23
C LYS A 288 8.17 5.93 -15.74
N GLY A 289 7.90 4.97 -14.85
CA GLY A 289 8.12 5.09 -13.41
C GLY A 289 9.60 5.10 -13.05
N LYS A 290 9.90 5.62 -11.87
CA LYS A 290 11.24 5.70 -11.32
C LYS A 290 11.27 5.02 -9.96
N ILE A 291 12.09 3.98 -9.80
CA ILE A 291 12.07 3.16 -8.59
C ILE A 291 13.48 3.03 -8.04
N TRP A 292 13.69 3.48 -6.79
CA TRP A 292 15.02 3.60 -6.21
C TRP A 292 15.06 3.23 -4.74
N ASN A 293 16.11 2.54 -4.30
CA ASN A 293 16.32 2.22 -2.88
C ASN A 293 15.09 1.54 -2.25
N VAL A 294 14.65 0.44 -2.85
CA VAL A 294 13.47 -0.31 -2.41
C VAL A 294 13.80 -1.77 -2.13
N THR A 295 13.07 -2.36 -1.19
CA THR A 295 13.29 -3.73 -0.69
C THR A 295 12.00 -4.54 -0.71
N PHE A 296 12.01 -5.75 -1.26
CA PHE A 296 10.90 -6.70 -1.10
C PHE A 296 11.33 -8.02 -0.46
N THR A 297 10.48 -8.57 0.42
CA THR A 297 10.67 -9.91 1.00
C THR A 297 9.36 -10.69 1.02
N GLY A 298 9.21 -11.62 0.08
CA GLY A 298 8.01 -12.46 0.00
C GLY A 298 7.94 -13.29 -1.27
N ASP A 299 6.89 -14.09 -1.39
CA ASP A 299 6.63 -14.89 -2.57
C ASP A 299 5.73 -14.12 -3.55
N VAL A 300 6.03 -14.23 -4.84
CA VAL A 300 5.24 -13.62 -5.92
C VAL A 300 4.58 -14.74 -6.71
N THR A 301 3.26 -14.77 -6.79
CA THR A 301 2.52 -15.78 -7.57
C THR A 301 1.75 -15.14 -8.72
N ALA A 302 1.99 -15.56 -9.95
CA ALA A 302 1.27 -15.05 -11.12
C ALA A 302 0.81 -16.15 -12.09
N GLU A 303 -0.20 -15.86 -12.92
CA GLU A 303 -0.45 -16.66 -14.13
C GLU A 303 0.33 -16.13 -15.34
N GLN A 304 0.64 -14.82 -15.35
CA GLN A 304 1.40 -14.11 -16.37
C GLN A 304 2.29 -13.01 -15.73
N ASN A 305 3.48 -12.83 -16.28
CA ASN A 305 4.40 -11.72 -15.95
C ASN A 305 4.73 -11.60 -14.45
N ALA A 306 5.35 -12.64 -13.89
CA ALA A 306 5.85 -12.63 -12.51
C ALA A 306 7.25 -12.02 -12.44
N GLY A 307 7.42 -10.98 -11.62
CA GLY A 307 8.73 -10.39 -11.32
C GLY A 307 8.90 -10.02 -9.85
N GLN A 308 10.11 -10.13 -9.32
CA GLN A 308 10.32 -9.83 -7.90
C GLN A 308 10.38 -8.35 -7.56
N LEU A 309 10.76 -7.52 -8.50
CA LEU A 309 10.71 -6.07 -8.39
C LEU A 309 9.49 -5.54 -9.14
N VAL A 310 9.44 -5.78 -10.46
CA VAL A 310 8.36 -5.33 -11.32
C VAL A 310 7.72 -6.49 -12.08
N GLY A 311 6.39 -6.57 -12.15
CA GLY A 311 5.70 -7.49 -13.05
C GLY A 311 5.97 -7.14 -14.52
N THR A 312 5.38 -6.05 -15.01
CA THR A 312 5.61 -5.54 -16.38
C THR A 312 6.17 -4.12 -16.39
N MET A 313 7.09 -3.84 -17.30
CA MET A 313 7.65 -2.51 -17.51
C MET A 313 7.57 -1.98 -18.95
N ARG A 314 7.26 -0.70 -19.07
CA ARG A 314 7.21 0.11 -20.29
C ARG A 314 7.98 1.42 -20.08
N GLY A 315 9.30 1.31 -19.90
CA GLY A 315 10.21 2.43 -19.69
C GLY A 315 10.26 2.89 -18.24
N GLY A 316 11.33 3.59 -17.88
CA GLY A 316 11.59 4.01 -16.50
C GLY A 316 13.08 4.04 -16.15
N GLN A 317 13.40 4.35 -14.90
CA GLN A 317 14.75 4.30 -14.34
C GLN A 317 14.74 3.55 -13.01
N TYR A 318 15.73 2.68 -12.81
CA TYR A 318 15.85 1.83 -11.62
C TYR A 318 17.30 1.86 -11.12
N ASN A 319 17.50 2.09 -9.83
CA ASN A 319 18.83 2.05 -9.19
C ASN A 319 18.70 1.61 -7.73
N TYR A 320 19.72 0.91 -7.22
CA TYR A 320 19.83 0.53 -5.81
C TYR A 320 18.61 -0.27 -5.31
N THR A 321 18.32 -1.41 -5.93
CA THR A 321 17.10 -2.18 -5.63
C THR A 321 17.41 -3.57 -5.08
N VAL A 322 16.62 -3.97 -4.09
CA VAL A 322 16.70 -5.20 -3.33
C VAL A 322 15.36 -5.94 -3.45
N THR A 323 15.37 -7.25 -3.70
CA THR A 323 14.16 -8.10 -3.60
C THR A 323 14.43 -9.25 -2.63
N THR A 324 13.69 -10.34 -2.51
CA THR A 324 14.04 -11.59 -1.77
C THR A 324 12.79 -12.47 -1.84
N GLY A 325 12.96 -13.75 -2.15
CA GLY A 325 11.86 -14.73 -2.30
C GLY A 325 11.81 -15.33 -3.70
N TRP A 326 10.71 -16.01 -4.05
CA TRP A 326 10.58 -16.68 -5.36
C TRP A 326 9.38 -16.18 -6.19
N PRO A 327 9.57 -15.87 -7.49
CA PRO A 327 8.44 -15.81 -8.41
C PRO A 327 8.00 -17.25 -8.72
N ILE A 328 6.71 -17.51 -8.53
CA ILE A 328 6.04 -18.79 -8.71
C ILE A 328 4.97 -18.58 -9.77
N GLU A 329 5.04 -19.33 -10.87
CA GLU A 329 3.93 -19.36 -11.83
C GLU A 329 3.01 -20.55 -11.56
N SER A 330 1.70 -20.31 -11.66
CA SER A 330 0.73 -21.37 -11.87
C SER A 330 0.71 -21.70 -13.37
N PRO A 331 0.74 -22.98 -13.78
CA PRO A 331 0.73 -23.34 -15.20
C PRO A 331 -0.55 -22.83 -15.88
N SER A 332 -0.45 -21.74 -16.61
CA SER A 332 -1.54 -21.18 -17.43
C SER A 332 -1.58 -21.85 -18.80
N SER A 333 -2.77 -21.90 -19.42
CA SER A 333 -3.03 -22.64 -20.67
C SER A 333 -2.65 -21.89 -21.95
N ASN A 334 -2.04 -20.70 -21.87
CA ASN A 334 -1.85 -19.80 -23.01
C ASN A 334 -0.36 -19.39 -23.19
N ASP A 335 0.10 -19.37 -24.43
CA ASP A 335 1.51 -19.32 -24.88
C ASP A 335 2.31 -18.01 -24.63
N TYR A 336 1.95 -17.17 -23.64
CA TYR A 336 2.64 -15.89 -23.36
C TYR A 336 3.03 -15.73 -21.88
N THR A 337 3.82 -16.66 -21.35
CA THR A 337 4.33 -16.60 -19.97
C THR A 337 5.73 -15.98 -19.93
N SER A 338 5.96 -15.04 -18.99
CA SER A 338 7.26 -14.38 -18.77
C SER A 338 7.56 -14.31 -17.28
N VAL A 339 8.48 -15.16 -16.81
CA VAL A 339 9.05 -15.07 -15.46
C VAL A 339 10.44 -14.48 -15.55
N GLY A 340 10.70 -13.42 -14.79
CA GLY A 340 12.06 -12.91 -14.60
C GLY A 340 12.35 -12.63 -13.14
N GLY A 341 13.60 -12.87 -12.74
CA GLY A 341 13.96 -12.78 -11.31
C GLY A 341 13.92 -11.37 -10.71
N LEU A 342 13.78 -10.30 -11.51
CA LEU A 342 13.62 -8.90 -11.05
C LEU A 342 12.46 -8.27 -11.82
N VAL A 343 12.45 -8.39 -13.14
CA VAL A 343 11.35 -7.93 -13.99
C VAL A 343 10.71 -9.11 -14.69
N GLY A 344 9.39 -9.24 -14.64
CA GLY A 344 8.64 -10.30 -15.34
C GLY A 344 8.67 -10.12 -16.86
N LEU A 345 8.24 -8.95 -17.35
CA LEU A 345 8.24 -8.59 -18.78
C LEU A 345 8.70 -7.15 -19.02
N ASP A 346 9.57 -6.95 -20.01
CA ASP A 346 10.13 -5.64 -20.37
C ASP A 346 9.88 -5.28 -21.85
N TYR A 347 9.21 -4.15 -22.10
CA TYR A 347 8.96 -3.59 -23.42
C TYR A 347 9.87 -2.40 -23.77
N SER A 348 10.93 -2.14 -23.00
CA SER A 348 11.69 -0.90 -23.04
C SER A 348 13.21 -1.04 -23.23
N ASN A 349 13.83 0.04 -23.71
CA ASN A 349 15.29 0.20 -23.71
C ASN A 349 15.71 0.81 -22.37
N VAL A 350 15.81 -0.01 -21.32
CA VAL A 350 16.15 0.47 -19.97
C VAL A 350 17.60 0.92 -19.92
N ASN A 351 17.83 2.16 -19.51
CA ASN A 351 19.17 2.65 -19.17
C ASN A 351 19.38 2.40 -17.67
N PHE A 352 20.02 1.28 -17.32
CA PHE A 352 20.62 1.11 -16.00
C PHE A 352 21.81 2.06 -15.92
N ASP A 353 21.55 3.32 -15.57
CA ASP A 353 22.54 4.40 -15.64
C ASP A 353 23.65 4.19 -14.61
N SER A 354 24.74 3.55 -15.03
CA SER A 354 25.99 3.51 -14.26
C SER A 354 27.27 3.44 -15.11
N GLY A 355 27.20 3.24 -16.42
CA GLY A 355 28.41 2.92 -17.20
C GLY A 355 29.17 1.69 -16.66
N LYS A 356 28.48 0.87 -15.87
CA LYS A 356 28.98 -0.32 -15.17
C LYS A 356 27.99 -1.46 -15.38
N SER A 357 28.51 -2.66 -15.47
CA SER A 357 27.74 -3.90 -15.58
C SER A 357 26.92 -4.18 -14.32
N LEU A 358 25.83 -4.95 -14.44
CA LEU A 358 25.03 -5.45 -13.31
C LEU A 358 25.88 -6.18 -12.25
N LEU A 359 27.00 -6.78 -12.68
CA LEU A 359 28.02 -7.40 -11.82
C LEU A 359 28.83 -6.38 -11.01
N GLU A 360 29.13 -5.21 -11.58
CA GLU A 360 29.82 -4.12 -10.87
C GLU A 360 28.89 -3.41 -9.89
N LEU A 361 27.60 -3.31 -10.18
CA LEU A 361 26.59 -2.78 -9.24
C LEU A 361 26.38 -3.69 -8.03
N ALA A 362 26.31 -5.00 -8.24
CA ALA A 362 26.22 -6.00 -7.16
C ALA A 362 27.51 -6.08 -6.31
N ASN A 363 28.68 -5.85 -6.92
CA ASN A 363 29.96 -5.87 -6.21
C ASN A 363 30.28 -4.54 -5.50
N GLU A 364 29.83 -3.40 -6.02
CA GLU A 364 30.04 -2.10 -5.36
C GLU A 364 29.09 -1.86 -4.20
N SER A 365 27.85 -2.38 -4.24
CA SER A 365 27.01 -2.44 -3.04
C SER A 365 27.68 -3.31 -1.98
N ALA A 366 28.11 -4.53 -2.34
CA ALA A 366 28.83 -5.44 -1.44
C ALA A 366 30.14 -4.85 -0.87
N ARG A 367 30.84 -4.00 -1.64
CA ARG A 367 32.09 -3.35 -1.20
C ARG A 367 31.84 -2.08 -0.37
N ALA A 368 30.80 -1.30 -0.67
CA ALA A 368 30.36 -0.18 0.17
C ALA A 368 29.79 -0.68 1.51
N ASP A 369 29.24 -1.88 1.52
CA ASP A 369 28.79 -2.60 2.72
C ASP A 369 30.00 -3.12 3.51
N TRP A 370 31.02 -3.67 2.85
CA TRP A 370 32.28 -4.09 3.49
C TRP A 370 33.05 -2.93 4.16
N GLU A 371 33.08 -1.73 3.56
CA GLU A 371 33.71 -0.56 4.18
C GLU A 371 32.90 -0.02 5.38
N ARG A 372 31.59 -0.27 5.45
CA ARG A 372 30.71 0.09 6.59
C ARG A 372 30.66 -0.97 7.68
N MET A 373 30.95 -2.25 7.36
CA MET A 373 31.13 -3.35 8.32
C MET A 373 32.19 -3.07 9.40
N ASN A 374 33.09 -2.11 9.16
CA ASN A 374 34.08 -1.64 10.14
C ASN A 374 33.61 -0.43 11.00
N SER A 375 32.32 -0.10 10.99
CA SER A 375 31.73 0.93 11.86
C SER A 375 30.46 0.41 12.55
N ASP A 376 30.37 0.56 13.88
CA ASP A 376 29.36 -0.05 14.77
C ASP A 376 27.88 0.41 14.53
N LYS A 377 27.26 0.05 13.41
CA LYS A 377 25.81 0.28 13.16
C LYS A 377 25.10 -0.99 12.68
N PRO A 378 23.81 -1.20 13.03
CA PRO A 378 23.06 -2.42 12.68
C PRO A 378 22.83 -2.54 11.15
N LEU A 379 22.82 -3.78 10.68
CA LEU A 379 22.80 -4.19 9.27
C LEU A 379 21.37 -4.28 8.72
N GLU A 380 21.11 -3.64 7.57
CA GLU A 380 19.97 -3.87 6.69
C GLU A 380 20.49 -3.98 5.23
N ASN A 381 20.02 -5.00 4.47
CA ASN A 381 19.98 -5.15 2.98
C ASN A 381 20.84 -6.24 2.25
N TYR A 382 20.14 -7.33 1.84
CA TYR A 382 20.10 -8.17 0.59
C TYR A 382 21.24 -8.93 -0.14
N ILE A 383 20.88 -10.10 -0.75
CA ILE A 383 21.29 -10.57 -2.09
C ILE A 383 20.18 -11.32 -2.87
N GLY A 384 20.07 -11.08 -4.19
CA GLY A 384 19.41 -11.96 -5.16
C GLY A 384 19.45 -11.41 -6.61
N LEU A 385 20.05 -12.20 -7.52
CA LEU A 385 20.17 -11.95 -8.97
C LEU A 385 19.06 -12.66 -9.77
N THR A 386 18.85 -12.22 -11.03
CA THR A 386 17.81 -12.72 -11.94
C THR A 386 18.28 -13.77 -12.95
N LEU A 387 17.32 -14.57 -13.44
CA LEU A 387 17.47 -15.58 -14.51
C LEU A 387 18.05 -15.04 -15.84
N ASP A 388 17.89 -13.75 -16.14
CA ASP A 388 18.43 -13.14 -17.37
C ASP A 388 19.85 -12.57 -17.22
N SER A 389 20.31 -12.40 -15.97
CA SER A 389 21.73 -12.17 -15.65
C SER A 389 22.55 -13.45 -15.87
N GLN A 390 21.90 -14.62 -15.87
CA GLN A 390 22.51 -15.92 -16.20
C GLN A 390 22.60 -16.19 -17.72
N LYS A 391 21.70 -15.63 -18.55
CA LYS A 391 21.64 -15.91 -20.01
C LYS A 391 22.69 -15.18 -20.87
N ARG A 392 23.26 -14.05 -20.43
CA ARG A 392 24.15 -13.20 -21.25
C ARG A 392 25.66 -13.47 -21.09
N ILE A 393 26.05 -14.39 -20.21
CA ILE A 393 27.47 -14.65 -19.87
C ILE A 393 28.04 -15.88 -20.62
N PHE A 394 27.21 -16.79 -21.15
CA PHE A 394 27.67 -18.05 -21.76
C PHE A 394 26.98 -18.33 -23.12
N PRO A 395 27.70 -18.17 -24.26
CA PRO A 395 27.08 -18.19 -25.59
C PRO A 395 26.79 -19.58 -26.17
N ASP A 396 27.21 -20.67 -25.53
CA ASP A 396 27.07 -22.03 -26.08
C ASP A 396 26.56 -22.99 -25.01
N MET A 397 25.25 -23.21 -24.90
CA MET A 397 24.70 -24.45 -24.30
C MET A 397 23.20 -24.63 -24.57
N GLY A 398 22.85 -25.75 -25.21
CA GLY A 398 21.48 -26.18 -25.46
C GLY A 398 20.84 -26.88 -24.26
N LYS A 399 20.18 -26.10 -23.40
CA LYS A 399 19.04 -26.49 -22.53
C LYS A 399 18.51 -25.22 -21.84
N TRP A 400 17.21 -24.98 -21.89
CA TRP A 400 16.61 -23.65 -21.64
C TRP A 400 16.06 -23.39 -20.22
N SER A 401 16.28 -24.28 -19.25
CA SER A 401 15.88 -24.07 -17.85
C SER A 401 16.58 -25.07 -16.93
N LEU A 402 16.88 -24.65 -15.69
CA LEU A 402 17.21 -25.56 -14.59
C LEU A 402 15.90 -26.01 -13.93
N THR A 403 15.76 -27.30 -13.62
CA THR A 403 14.57 -27.81 -12.92
C THR A 403 14.62 -27.45 -11.42
N PRO A 404 13.48 -27.43 -10.72
CA PRO A 404 13.47 -27.29 -9.26
C PRO A 404 14.37 -28.30 -8.55
N GLU A 405 14.48 -29.54 -9.07
CA GLU A 405 15.40 -30.54 -8.51
C GLU A 405 16.87 -30.17 -8.73
N GLU A 406 17.23 -29.56 -9.86
CA GLU A 406 18.61 -29.10 -10.13
C GLU A 406 19.00 -27.92 -9.24
N LEU A 407 18.03 -27.07 -8.85
CA LEU A 407 18.26 -25.91 -7.98
C LEU A 407 18.27 -26.25 -6.48
N THR A 408 17.45 -27.19 -6.01
CA THR A 408 17.44 -27.59 -4.59
C THR A 408 18.49 -28.65 -4.25
N CYS A 409 19.08 -29.29 -5.27
CA CYS A 409 20.06 -30.34 -5.06
C CYS A 409 21.36 -29.86 -4.38
N PRO A 410 22.00 -28.73 -4.79
CA PRO A 410 23.28 -28.31 -4.22
C PRO A 410 23.15 -27.94 -2.75
N THR A 411 23.83 -28.69 -1.88
CA THR A 411 23.82 -28.42 -0.42
C THR A 411 25.04 -27.64 0.07
N ALA A 412 25.89 -27.23 -0.87
CA ALA A 412 27.11 -26.47 -0.64
C ALA A 412 27.43 -25.58 -1.86
N PRO A 413 28.19 -24.50 -1.68
CA PRO A 413 28.53 -23.56 -2.74
C PRO A 413 29.43 -24.15 -3.84
N ASP A 414 30.10 -25.27 -3.55
CA ASP A 414 31.01 -26.01 -4.43
C ASP A 414 30.45 -27.37 -4.84
N ASP A 415 29.14 -27.59 -4.71
CA ASP A 415 28.51 -28.87 -5.06
C ASP A 415 28.45 -29.07 -6.58
N HIS A 416 29.15 -30.11 -7.05
CA HIS A 416 29.30 -30.47 -8.46
C HIS A 416 28.35 -31.60 -8.91
N GLU A 417 27.65 -32.25 -7.99
CA GLU A 417 26.90 -33.48 -8.30
C GLU A 417 25.52 -33.20 -8.90
N CYS A 418 25.04 -31.98 -8.71
CA CYS A 418 23.65 -31.60 -8.95
C CYS A 418 23.34 -31.12 -10.36
N TRP A 419 24.34 -30.62 -11.09
CA TRP A 419 24.13 -30.12 -12.43
C TRP A 419 25.32 -30.40 -13.35
N SER A 420 25.03 -31.05 -14.48
CA SER A 420 26.05 -31.42 -15.49
C SER A 420 26.69 -30.23 -16.22
N GLY A 421 26.17 -29.01 -16.04
CA GLY A 421 26.74 -27.79 -16.63
C GLY A 421 27.70 -27.01 -15.71
N GLY A 422 27.92 -27.45 -14.46
CA GLY A 422 28.84 -26.81 -13.52
C GLY A 422 28.30 -26.66 -12.10
N VAL A 423 28.90 -25.76 -11.32
CA VAL A 423 28.53 -25.49 -9.92
C VAL A 423 27.63 -24.26 -9.85
N LEU A 424 26.45 -24.43 -9.29
CA LEU A 424 25.39 -23.41 -9.31
C LEU A 424 25.64 -22.23 -8.35
N TYR A 425 26.27 -22.45 -7.20
CA TYR A 425 26.43 -21.43 -6.15
C TYR A 425 27.89 -21.05 -5.85
N THR A 426 28.75 -21.16 -6.86
CA THR A 426 30.17 -20.84 -6.72
C THR A 426 30.36 -19.42 -6.19
N GLY A 427 31.14 -19.27 -5.13
CA GLY A 427 31.45 -17.95 -4.53
C GLY A 427 30.48 -17.48 -3.45
N TRP A 428 29.43 -18.26 -3.14
CA TRP A 428 28.54 -17.99 -2.02
C TRP A 428 29.17 -18.50 -0.72
N ASP A 429 29.26 -17.66 0.31
CA ASP A 429 29.93 -18.01 1.58
C ASP A 429 29.01 -18.88 2.47
N PRO A 430 29.40 -20.12 2.83
CA PRO A 430 28.58 -21.02 3.65
C PRO A 430 28.46 -20.61 5.13
N SER A 431 29.23 -19.62 5.58
CA SER A 431 29.02 -18.98 6.88
C SER A 431 27.84 -17.99 6.86
N ILE A 432 27.51 -17.44 5.69
CA ILE A 432 26.45 -16.45 5.45
C ILE A 432 25.16 -17.13 4.96
N TRP A 433 25.32 -18.12 4.08
CA TRP A 433 24.23 -18.84 3.43
C TRP A 433 23.96 -20.18 4.11
N ASP A 434 22.68 -20.49 4.29
CA ASP A 434 22.13 -21.81 4.59
C ASP A 434 21.65 -22.41 3.28
N PHE A 435 22.42 -23.33 2.71
CA PHE A 435 22.09 -24.01 1.45
C PHE A 435 20.93 -25.01 1.58
N GLY A 436 20.37 -25.18 2.78
CA GLY A 436 19.22 -26.05 3.01
C GLY A 436 19.55 -27.54 2.80
N ASN A 437 18.55 -28.29 2.33
CA ASN A 437 18.66 -29.70 1.97
C ASN A 437 18.17 -29.89 0.52
N GLN A 438 18.14 -31.13 0.02
CA GLN A 438 17.75 -31.46 -1.36
C GLN A 438 16.34 -30.99 -1.80
N GLN A 439 15.54 -30.42 -0.88
CA GLN A 439 14.19 -29.91 -1.10
C GLN A 439 14.08 -28.40 -0.78
N GLN A 440 15.18 -27.73 -0.42
CA GLN A 440 15.20 -26.34 0.03
C GLN A 440 16.28 -25.55 -0.72
N LEU A 441 15.94 -24.35 -1.17
CA LEU A 441 16.89 -23.46 -1.84
C LEU A 441 17.75 -22.70 -0.81
N PRO A 442 18.98 -22.27 -1.19
CA PRO A 442 19.81 -21.51 -0.29
C PRO A 442 19.17 -20.21 0.16
N LYS A 443 19.25 -19.93 1.46
CA LYS A 443 18.71 -18.75 2.12
C LYS A 443 19.75 -18.13 3.06
N LEU A 444 19.56 -16.90 3.48
CA LEU A 444 20.44 -16.27 4.47
C LEU A 444 20.14 -16.80 5.88
N LYS A 445 21.20 -17.09 6.64
CA LYS A 445 21.08 -17.48 8.05
C LYS A 445 20.54 -16.30 8.86
N GLY A 446 19.42 -16.50 9.56
CA GLY A 446 18.83 -15.49 10.48
C GLY A 446 17.72 -14.59 9.90
N MET A 447 17.22 -14.85 8.69
CA MET A 447 16.05 -14.13 8.16
C MET A 447 14.76 -14.42 8.96
N PRO A 448 13.90 -13.42 9.23
CA PRO A 448 12.54 -13.64 9.71
C PRO A 448 11.73 -14.49 8.73
N ASP A 449 10.75 -15.24 9.23
CA ASP A 449 9.92 -16.12 8.41
C ASP A 449 9.14 -15.30 7.36
N PRO A 450 9.37 -15.49 6.04
CA PRO A 450 8.68 -14.76 4.97
C PRO A 450 7.19 -15.13 4.85
N SER A 451 6.72 -16.12 5.61
CA SER A 451 5.36 -16.65 5.49
C SER A 451 4.26 -15.81 6.14
N CYS A 452 4.57 -14.66 6.74
CA CYS A 452 3.59 -13.74 7.32
C CYS A 452 2.54 -14.38 8.25
N LYS A 453 2.88 -15.52 8.88
CA LYS A 453 2.04 -16.34 9.78
C LYS A 453 1.50 -15.63 11.04
N HIS A 454 1.73 -14.32 11.17
CA HIS A 454 1.33 -13.51 12.31
C HIS A 454 0.42 -12.34 11.92
N LEU A 455 -0.16 -12.31 10.71
CA LEU A 455 -1.12 -11.25 10.34
C LEU A 455 -2.44 -11.30 11.14
N ASP A 456 -2.74 -12.42 11.81
CA ASP A 456 -3.93 -12.60 12.65
C ASP A 456 -3.75 -12.21 14.14
N GLN A 457 -2.67 -11.50 14.50
CA GLN A 457 -2.39 -11.05 15.89
C GLN A 457 -2.28 -9.54 16.06
#